data_AF-A0A356QDT7-F1
#
_entry.id   AF-A0A356QDT7-F1
#
_cell.length_a   1.000
_cell.length_b   1.000
_cell.length_c   1.000
_cell.angle_alpha   90.00
_cell.angle_beta   90.00
_cell.angle_gamma   90.00
#
_symmetry.space_group_name_H-M   'P 1'
#
loop_
_entity.id
_entity.type
_entity.pdbx_description
1 polymer ?
#
loop_
_entity_poly.entity_id
_entity_poly.type
_entity_poly.pdbx_seq_one_letter_code
_entity_poly.pdbx_strand_id
1 'polypeptide(L)'
;MSVSLSTPIATYIAISNGADDAPLAECFTADARVLDEGQTHQGIAAIRAWLRDTRRQFEYHVAPTDVSRDGDKMVITTTVTGNFPGSPVQL
;
A
#
# COMPACT_ATOMS: atom_id res chain seq x y z
N MET A 1 -18.43 1.59 -6.78
CA MET A 1 -18.07 3.03 -6.81
C MET A 1 -16.57 3.10 -6.98
N SER A 2 -16.07 3.88 -7.93
CA SER A 2 -14.64 4.07 -8.16
C SER A 2 -14.16 5.29 -7.35
N VAL A 3 -13.25 5.06 -6.41
CA VAL A 3 -12.60 6.13 -5.65
C VAL A 3 -11.56 6.81 -6.55
N SER A 4 -11.59 8.13 -6.64
CA SER A 4 -10.61 8.89 -7.42
C SER A 4 -9.31 9.05 -6.63
N LEU A 5 -8.27 8.31 -7.02
CA LEU A 5 -6.96 8.34 -6.39
C LEU A 5 -5.98 9.19 -7.21
N SER A 6 -5.03 9.83 -6.52
CA SER A 6 -3.89 10.45 -7.20
C SER A 6 -3.00 9.37 -7.82
N THR A 7 -2.27 9.73 -8.88
CA THR A 7 -1.37 8.81 -9.60
C THR A 7 -0.43 8.02 -8.70
N PRO A 8 0.36 8.61 -7.77
CA PRO A 8 1.31 7.84 -6.95
C PRO A 8 0.60 6.81 -6.06
N ILE A 9 -0.61 7.13 -5.59
CA ILE A 9 -1.40 6.25 -4.73
C ILE A 9 -1.97 5.08 -5.55
N ALA A 10 -2.57 5.37 -6.71
CA ALA A 10 -3.09 4.34 -7.60
C ALA A 10 -1.98 3.38 -8.06
N THR A 11 -0.81 3.92 -8.39
CA THR A 11 0.38 3.14 -8.75
C THR A 11 0.82 2.26 -7.59
N TYR A 12 0.93 2.80 -6.36
CA TYR A 12 1.30 2.00 -5.20
C TYR A 12 0.33 0.84 -4.93
N ILE A 13 -0.98 1.05 -5.08
CA ILE A 13 -1.99 0.01 -4.87
C ILE A 13 -1.90 -1.07 -5.97
N ALA A 14 -1.71 -0.66 -7.23
CA ALA A 14 -1.50 -1.59 -8.33
C ALA A 14 -0.24 -2.43 -8.12
N ILE A 15 0.87 -1.78 -7.71
CA ILE A 15 2.10 -2.45 -7.30
C ILE A 15 1.72 -3.45 -6.20
N SER A 16 1.16 -3.01 -5.07
CA SER A 16 0.78 -3.86 -3.92
C SER A 16 -0.03 -5.10 -4.31
N ASN A 17 -0.93 -4.97 -5.28
CA ASN A 17 -1.76 -6.04 -5.82
C ASN A 17 -1.06 -6.96 -6.85
N GLY A 18 0.26 -6.85 -7.02
CA GLY A 18 1.07 -7.74 -7.84
C GLY A 18 1.63 -7.14 -9.13
N ALA A 19 1.41 -5.85 -9.41
CA ALA A 19 2.07 -5.22 -10.54
C ALA A 19 3.59 -5.07 -10.32
N ASP A 20 4.31 -4.80 -11.41
CA ASP A 20 5.76 -4.53 -11.40
C ASP A 20 6.08 -3.37 -10.45
N ASP A 21 7.09 -3.56 -9.60
CA ASP A 21 7.52 -2.60 -8.58
C ASP A 21 8.66 -1.67 -9.05
N ALA A 22 9.02 -1.71 -10.33
CA ALA A 22 9.90 -0.74 -10.97
C ALA A 22 9.50 0.73 -10.67
N PRO A 23 8.23 1.16 -10.82
CA PRO A 23 7.81 2.54 -10.56
C PRO A 23 7.60 2.87 -9.08
N LEU A 24 7.94 1.96 -8.15
CA LEU A 24 7.78 2.22 -6.71
C LEU A 24 8.54 3.49 -6.26
N ALA A 25 9.70 3.77 -6.86
CA ALA A 25 10.49 4.95 -6.56
C ALA A 25 9.81 6.27 -6.97
N GLU A 26 8.83 6.22 -7.88
CA GLU A 26 8.05 7.39 -8.31
C GLU A 26 6.89 7.69 -7.35
N CYS A 27 6.51 6.70 -6.52
CA CYS A 27 5.42 6.83 -5.55
C CYS A 27 5.85 7.49 -4.24
N PHE A 28 7.16 7.51 -3.95
CA PHE A 28 7.71 7.87 -2.65
C PHE A 28 8.91 8.83 -2.78
N THR A 29 9.12 9.67 -1.76
CA THR A 29 10.37 10.42 -1.62
C THR A 29 11.52 9.49 -1.23
N ALA A 30 12.77 9.92 -1.46
CA ALA A 30 13.95 9.11 -1.16
C ALA A 30 14.05 8.70 0.33
N ASP A 31 13.55 9.54 1.23
CA ASP A 31 13.52 9.39 2.68
C ASP A 31 12.18 8.88 3.24
N ALA A 32 11.27 8.43 2.36
CA ALA A 32 9.95 7.96 2.75
C ALA A 32 10.01 6.82 3.78
N ARG A 33 8.95 6.75 4.59
CA ARG A 33 8.81 5.75 5.64
C ARG A 33 7.45 5.08 5.54
N VAL A 34 7.45 3.76 5.60
CA VAL A 34 6.24 2.97 5.81
C VAL A 34 6.27 2.40 7.23
N LEU A 35 5.18 2.58 7.97
CA LEU A 35 4.96 1.96 9.26
C LEU A 35 3.89 0.90 9.06
N ASP A 36 4.25 -0.37 9.27
CA ASP A 36 3.34 -1.50 9.12
C ASP A 36 3.69 -2.56 10.16
N GLU A 37 2.68 -3.22 10.74
CA GLU A 37 2.85 -4.26 11.78
C GLU A 37 3.83 -3.88 12.92
N GLY A 38 3.89 -2.60 13.30
CA GLY A 38 4.80 -2.08 14.32
C GLY A 38 6.27 -1.93 13.88
N GLN A 39 6.59 -2.18 12.61
CA GLN A 39 7.91 -2.00 12.01
C GLN A 39 7.95 -0.76 11.11
N THR A 40 9.07 -0.05 11.12
CA THR A 40 9.32 1.08 10.21
C THR A 40 10.28 0.67 9.11
N HIS A 41 9.87 0.80 7.85
CA HIS A 41 10.69 0.60 6.66
C HIS A 41 11.05 1.96 6.06
N GLN A 42 12.32 2.35 6.16
CA GLN A 42 12.79 3.66 5.72
C GLN A 42 13.61 3.58 4.43
N GLY A 43 13.23 4.40 3.45
CA GLY A 43 13.86 4.48 2.14
C GLY A 43 13.31 3.46 1.14
N ILE A 44 13.41 3.80 -0.15
CA ILE A 44 12.82 3.03 -1.26
C ILE A 44 13.23 1.56 -1.24
N ALA A 45 14.51 1.27 -0.94
CA ALA A 45 15.01 -0.10 -0.89
C ALA A 45 14.35 -0.93 0.21
N ALA A 46 14.17 -0.36 1.40
CA ALA A 46 13.52 -1.05 2.52
C ALA A 46 12.02 -1.25 2.27
N ILE A 47 11.34 -0.24 1.73
CA ILE A 47 9.92 -0.31 1.38
C ILE A 47 9.70 -1.38 0.30
N ARG A 48 10.57 -1.46 -0.71
CA ARG A 48 10.50 -2.49 -1.75
C ARG A 48 10.70 -3.90 -1.17
N ALA A 49 11.68 -4.08 -0.29
CA ALA A 49 11.94 -5.36 0.34
C ALA A 49 10.74 -5.83 1.17
N TRP A 50 10.23 -4.96 2.05
CA TRP A 50 9.03 -5.21 2.84
C TRP A 50 7.85 -5.62 1.96
N LEU A 51 7.53 -4.83 0.93
CA LEU A 51 6.38 -5.11 0.08
C LEU A 51 6.49 -6.45 -0.66
N ARG A 52 7.70 -6.84 -1.08
CA ARG A 52 7.96 -8.15 -1.69
C ARG A 52 7.79 -9.28 -0.69
N ASP A 53 8.28 -9.10 0.53
CA ASP A 53 8.17 -10.10 1.59
C ASP A 53 6.71 -10.29 2.02
N THR A 54 5.93 -9.21 2.18
CA THR A 54 4.50 -9.27 2.48
C THR A 54 3.73 -10.06 1.41
N ARG A 55 4.00 -9.82 0.12
CA ARG A 55 3.37 -10.59 -0.98
C ARG A 55 3.82 -12.04 -1.09
N ARG A 56 5.00 -12.38 -0.57
CA ARG A 56 5.45 -13.78 -0.49
C ARG A 56 4.77 -14.51 0.65
N GLN A 57 4.52 -13.80 1.75
CA GLN A 57 3.89 -14.37 2.93
C GLN A 57 2.37 -14.51 2.76
N PHE A 58 1.74 -13.54 2.09
CA PHE A 58 0.29 -13.48 1.95
C PHE A 58 -0.13 -13.29 0.50
N GLU A 59 -1.13 -14.04 0.08
CA GLU A 59 -1.90 -13.75 -1.12
C GLU A 59 -3.01 -12.80 -0.70
N TYR A 60 -2.89 -11.53 -1.07
CA TYR A 60 -3.86 -10.50 -0.70
C TYR A 60 -4.20 -9.58 -1.88
N HIS A 61 -5.33 -8.90 -1.75
CA HIS A 61 -5.83 -7.89 -2.66
C HIS A 61 -6.37 -6.69 -1.86
N VAL A 62 -5.90 -5.50 -2.22
CA VAL A 62 -6.27 -4.21 -1.63
C VAL A 62 -7.25 -3.51 -2.55
N ALA A 63 -8.47 -3.27 -2.06
CA ALA A 63 -9.53 -2.58 -2.77
C ALA A 63 -9.89 -1.26 -2.05
N PRO A 64 -9.54 -0.08 -2.61
CA PRO A 64 -9.91 1.22 -2.04
C PRO A 64 -11.42 1.41 -1.99
N THR A 65 -11.93 1.79 -0.83
CA THR A 65 -13.36 2.03 -0.58
C THR A 65 -13.69 3.50 -0.33
N ASP A 66 -12.75 4.27 0.21
CA ASP A 66 -12.92 5.70 0.47
C ASP A 66 -11.59 6.45 0.37
N VAL A 67 -11.66 7.74 0.04
CA VAL A 67 -10.53 8.66 0.17
C VAL A 67 -10.98 9.95 0.84
N SER A 68 -10.25 10.36 1.87
CA SER A 68 -10.47 11.60 2.57
C SER A 68 -9.15 12.33 2.80
N ARG A 69 -9.25 13.60 3.16
CA ARG A 69 -8.10 14.45 3.47
C ARG A 69 -8.19 14.89 4.93
N ASP A 70 -7.10 14.69 5.65
CA ASP A 70 -6.92 15.14 7.03
C ASP A 70 -5.72 16.09 7.10
N GLY A 71 -6.00 17.38 6.97
CA GLY A 71 -4.97 18.42 6.81
C GLY A 71 -4.11 18.18 5.58
N ASP A 72 -2.82 17.90 5.80
CA ASP A 72 -1.86 17.59 4.74
C ASP A 72 -1.75 16.09 4.43
N LYS A 73 -2.53 15.25 5.13
CA LYS A 73 -2.54 13.80 4.93
C LYS A 73 -3.69 13.40 4.03
N MET A 74 -3.44 12.41 3.19
CA MET A 74 -4.49 11.68 2.49
C MET A 74 -4.73 10.37 3.24
N VAL A 75 -5.98 10.11 3.59
CA VAL A 75 -6.42 8.88 4.25
C VAL A 75 -7.20 8.06 3.24
N ILE A 76 -6.79 6.82 3.02
CA ILE A 76 -7.43 5.91 2.08
C ILE A 76 -7.92 4.72 2.91
N THR A 77 -9.22 4.53 2.94
CA THR A 77 -9.81 3.34 3.54
C THR A 77 -9.88 2.26 2.47
N THR A 78 -9.44 1.06 2.80
CA THR A 78 -9.34 -0.07 1.90
C THR A 78 -10.00 -1.30 2.53
N THR A 79 -10.58 -2.16 1.69
CA THR A 79 -10.86 -3.55 2.07
C THR A 79 -9.71 -4.39 1.59
N VAL A 80 -9.05 -5.10 2.51
CA VAL A 80 -8.01 -6.06 2.21
C VAL A 80 -8.55 -7.46 2.36
N THR A 81 -8.50 -8.22 1.28
CA THR A 81 -8.94 -9.62 1.22
C THR A 81 -7.75 -10.50 0.89
N GLY A 82 -7.49 -11.53 1.69
CA GLY A 82 -6.40 -12.46 1.43
C GLY A 82 -6.50 -13.77 2.21
N ASN A 83 -5.41 -14.52 2.23
CA ASN A 83 -5.28 -15.82 2.90
C ASN A 83 -4.79 -15.74 4.36
N PHE A 84 -5.06 -14.64 5.05
CA PHE A 84 -4.69 -14.40 6.44
C PHE A 84 -5.90 -14.54 7.40
N PRO A 85 -5.68 -14.87 8.69
CA PRO A 85 -6.76 -14.92 9.68
C PRO A 85 -7.45 -13.56 9.83
N GLY A 86 -8.79 -13.55 9.76
CA GLY A 86 -9.58 -12.32 9.86
C GLY A 86 -9.84 -11.61 8.52
N SER A 87 -9.44 -12.20 7.40
CA SER A 87 -9.83 -11.75 6.06
C SER A 87 -11.34 -11.95 5.80
N PRO A 88 -12.03 -10.99 5.15
CA PRO A 88 -11.55 -9.66 4.76
C PRO A 88 -11.52 -8.69 5.95
N VAL A 89 -10.61 -7.71 5.90
CA VAL A 89 -10.47 -6.66 6.90
C VAL A 89 -10.56 -5.28 6.26
N GLN A 90 -11.08 -4.29 6.98
CA GLN A 90 -11.05 -2.89 6.57
C GLN A 90 -9.87 -2.19 7.26
N LEU A 91 -9.00 -1.57 6.48
CA LEU A 91 -7.80 -0.85 6.91
C LEU A 91 -7.80 0.58 6.38
#